data_AF-A0A5P2X5C0-F1
#
_entry.id   AF-A0A5P2X5C0-F1
#
_cell.length_a   1.000
_cell.length_b   1.000
_cell.length_c   1.000
_cell.angle_alpha   90.00
_cell.angle_beta   90.00
_cell.angle_gamma   90.00
#
_symmetry.space_group_name_H-M   'P 1'
#
loop_
_entity.id
_entity.type
_entity.pdbx_description
1 polymer ?
#
loop_
_entity_poly.entity_id
_entity_poly.type
_entity_poly.pdbx_seq_one_letter_code
_entity_poly.pdbx_strand_id
1 'polypeptide(L)'
;MSGIPAVSTWDGLDATGYTRYLNGVRSNLVNDEVCQLGHNSKVVCGIRVTNVEFDHAGVLTTVGVQKDGATAARGGDSGGPVITINHPDSRELNEIIRGGWSDRPSWVVWVAFAIKLNPS
;
A
#
# COMPACT_ATOMS: atom_id res chain seq x y z
N MET A 1 0.78 -26.88 -9.85
CA MET A 1 0.47 -25.98 -8.73
C MET A 1 1.71 -25.90 -7.86
N SER A 2 2.33 -24.74 -7.73
CA SER A 2 3.30 -24.49 -6.65
C SER A 2 3.26 -23.01 -6.35
N GLY A 3 2.43 -22.66 -5.37
CA GLY A 3 2.37 -21.31 -4.82
C GLY A 3 3.72 -20.96 -4.23
N ILE A 4 4.20 -19.77 -4.54
CA ILE A 4 5.33 -19.16 -3.84
C ILE A 4 4.86 -19.02 -2.39
N PRO A 5 5.49 -19.71 -1.43
CA PRO A 5 5.08 -19.62 -0.04
C PRO A 5 5.34 -18.18 0.42
N ALA A 6 4.28 -17.53 0.90
CA ALA A 6 4.36 -16.25 1.56
C ALA A 6 5.15 -16.43 2.87
N VAL A 7 6.47 -16.31 2.79
CA VAL A 7 7.30 -16.19 3.97
C VAL A 7 8.00 -14.86 3.85
N SER A 8 7.66 -13.97 4.78
CA SER A 8 8.37 -12.78 5.24
C SER A 8 8.14 -11.39 4.63
N THR A 9 8.28 -10.40 5.55
CA THR A 9 8.71 -8.99 5.42
C THR A 9 7.68 -7.93 5.84
N TRP A 10 6.50 -8.34 6.26
CA TRP A 10 5.35 -7.43 6.42
C TRP A 10 4.96 -7.16 7.87
N ASP A 11 5.31 -8.09 8.75
CA ASP A 11 4.95 -8.19 10.17
C ASP A 11 6.17 -8.42 11.07
N GLY A 12 7.38 -8.42 10.51
CA GLY A 12 8.61 -8.65 11.27
C GLY A 12 9.76 -9.15 10.40
N LEU A 13 10.71 -9.79 11.07
CA LEU A 13 11.90 -10.37 10.45
C LEU A 13 11.52 -11.45 9.43
N ASP A 14 12.31 -11.57 8.37
CA ASP A 14 12.18 -12.68 7.45
C ASP A 14 12.68 -14.02 8.00
N ALA A 15 12.58 -15.07 7.19
CA ALA A 15 13.04 -16.41 7.56
C ALA A 15 14.54 -16.45 7.93
N THR A 16 15.31 -15.41 7.57
CA THR A 16 16.73 -15.25 7.91
C THR A 16 16.98 -14.19 8.99
N GLY A 17 15.93 -13.61 9.59
CA GLY A 17 16.06 -12.62 10.66
C GLY A 17 16.20 -11.18 10.15
N TYR A 18 15.89 -10.89 8.88
CA TYR A 18 16.07 -9.57 8.26
C TYR A 18 14.76 -8.81 8.11
N THR A 19 14.72 -7.56 8.61
CA THR A 19 13.66 -6.59 8.32
C THR A 19 14.06 -5.75 7.11
N ARG A 20 13.20 -5.71 6.09
CA ARG A 20 13.44 -4.89 4.89
C ARG A 20 13.03 -3.44 5.15
N TYR A 21 14.01 -2.55 5.09
CA TYR A 21 13.81 -1.11 5.28
C TYR A 21 13.08 -0.47 4.09
N LEU A 22 12.35 0.61 4.38
CA LEU A 22 11.96 1.57 3.34
C LEU A 22 13.22 2.31 2.91
N ASN A 23 13.50 2.33 1.60
CA ASN A 23 14.72 2.88 1.04
C ASN A 23 14.47 4.14 0.20
N GLY A 24 13.23 4.65 0.19
CA GLY A 24 12.87 5.87 -0.52
C GLY A 24 11.42 6.30 -0.29
N VAL A 25 11.10 7.46 -0.83
CA VAL A 25 9.74 8.00 -0.91
C VAL A 25 9.49 8.37 -2.37
N ARG A 26 8.33 8.01 -2.92
CA ARG A 26 7.92 8.44 -4.27
C ARG A 26 6.41 8.64 -4.35
N SER A 27 5.95 9.51 -5.23
CA SER A 27 4.51 9.59 -5.54
C SER A 27 4.06 8.40 -6.39
N ASN A 28 2.79 8.02 -6.23
CA ASN A 28 2.17 7.03 -7.10
C ASN A 28 1.90 7.58 -8.50
N LEU A 29 1.98 6.71 -9.48
CA LEU A 29 1.56 6.92 -10.87
C LEU A 29 0.44 5.94 -11.21
N VAL A 30 -0.44 6.33 -12.13
CA VAL A 30 -1.44 5.40 -12.67
C VAL A 30 -0.74 4.17 -13.26
N ASN A 31 -1.29 3.00 -12.97
CA ASN A 31 -0.75 1.66 -13.26
C ASN A 31 0.39 1.17 -12.36
N ASP A 32 0.84 1.95 -11.36
CA ASP A 32 1.70 1.40 -10.31
C ASP A 32 1.01 0.21 -9.63
N GLU A 33 1.83 -0.73 -9.17
CA GLU A 33 1.40 -1.84 -8.34
C GLU A 33 1.94 -1.67 -6.93
N VAL A 34 1.01 -1.60 -5.97
CA VAL A 34 1.32 -1.26 -4.59
C VAL A 34 0.81 -2.31 -3.62
N CYS A 35 1.34 -2.24 -2.41
CA CYS A 35 0.82 -2.93 -1.24
C CYS A 35 0.39 -1.90 -0.18
N GLN A 36 -0.70 -2.19 0.51
CA GLN A 36 -1.13 -1.44 1.68
C GLN A 36 -0.84 -2.26 2.94
N LEU A 37 -0.36 -1.60 3.99
CA LEU A 37 -0.05 -2.19 5.28
C LEU A 37 -1.01 -1.68 6.35
N GLY A 38 -2.06 -2.44 6.65
CA GLY A 38 -3.13 -2.05 7.57
C GLY A 38 -3.16 -2.90 8.84
N HIS A 39 -3.72 -2.37 9.93
CA HIS A 39 -3.81 -3.10 11.20
C HIS A 39 -4.64 -4.39 11.09
N ASN A 40 -5.77 -4.33 10.37
CA ASN A 40 -6.74 -5.41 10.30
C ASN A 40 -6.46 -6.36 9.13
N SER A 41 -6.15 -5.82 7.95
CA SER A 41 -5.85 -6.63 6.78
C SER A 41 -4.38 -7.09 6.70
N LYS A 42 -3.53 -6.63 7.63
CA LYS A 42 -2.08 -6.87 7.64
C LYS A 42 -1.43 -6.32 6.39
N VAL A 43 -1.21 -7.15 5.37
CA VAL A 43 -0.69 -6.71 4.10
C VAL A 43 -1.56 -7.21 2.97
N VAL A 44 -1.92 -6.25 2.11
CA VAL A 44 -2.70 -6.49 0.92
C VAL A 44 -1.94 -5.90 -0.26
N CYS A 45 -1.41 -6.79 -1.10
CA CYS A 45 -0.65 -6.48 -2.31
C CYS A 45 -1.48 -6.69 -3.57
N GLY A 46 -0.94 -6.30 -4.74
CA GLY A 46 -1.63 -6.47 -6.02
C GLY A 46 -2.64 -5.37 -6.32
N ILE A 47 -2.59 -4.26 -5.58
CA ILE A 47 -3.46 -3.11 -5.79
C ILE A 47 -2.88 -2.30 -6.95
N ARG A 48 -3.64 -2.16 -8.03
CA ARG A 48 -3.27 -1.31 -9.16
C ARG A 48 -3.80 0.10 -8.93
N VAL A 49 -2.93 1.09 -9.02
CA VAL A 49 -3.32 2.50 -9.00
C VAL A 49 -4.13 2.80 -10.25
N THR A 50 -5.37 3.25 -10.10
CA THR A 50 -6.27 3.54 -11.21
C THR A 50 -6.41 5.04 -11.47
N ASN A 51 -6.42 5.85 -10.41
CA ASN A 51 -6.48 7.31 -10.51
C ASN A 51 -5.55 7.95 -9.47
N VAL A 52 -4.88 9.02 -9.88
CA VAL A 52 -4.24 10.01 -9.01
C VAL A 52 -5.10 11.27 -9.02
N GLU A 53 -5.12 12.02 -7.90
CA GLU A 53 -5.92 13.25 -7.76
C GLU A 53 -7.44 13.05 -7.97
N PHE A 54 -7.97 11.91 -7.54
CA PHE A 54 -9.41 11.63 -7.51
C PHE A 54 -10.08 12.38 -6.36
N ASP A 55 -11.04 13.26 -6.67
CA ASP A 55 -11.85 13.92 -5.65
C ASP A 55 -12.80 12.92 -4.98
N HIS A 56 -12.54 12.64 -3.70
CA HIS A 56 -13.41 11.87 -2.85
C HIS A 56 -13.81 12.68 -1.62
N ALA A 57 -15.06 13.18 -1.63
CA ALA A 57 -15.63 13.99 -0.56
C ALA A 57 -14.85 15.30 -0.28
N GLY A 58 -14.40 15.98 -1.34
CA GLY A 58 -13.70 17.26 -1.25
C GLY A 58 -12.21 17.14 -0.91
N VAL A 59 -11.66 15.93 -0.97
CA VAL A 59 -10.25 15.65 -0.74
C VAL A 59 -9.69 14.98 -1.98
N LEU A 60 -8.60 15.52 -2.51
CA LEU A 60 -7.84 14.85 -3.58
C LEU A 60 -7.15 13.63 -3.00
N THR A 61 -7.47 12.48 -3.56
CA THR A 61 -6.99 11.17 -3.13
C THR A 61 -6.39 10.41 -4.30
N THR A 62 -5.62 9.39 -3.98
CA THR A 62 -5.25 8.37 -4.95
C THR A 62 -6.12 7.14 -4.72
N VAL A 63 -6.55 6.51 -5.81
CA VAL A 63 -7.42 5.33 -5.78
C VAL A 63 -6.68 4.15 -6.38
N GLY A 64 -6.77 3.01 -5.70
CA GLY A 64 -6.32 1.73 -6.21
C GLY A 64 -7.43 0.69 -6.20
N VAL A 65 -7.32 -0.26 -7.13
CA VAL A 65 -8.21 -1.41 -7.24
C VAL A 65 -7.42 -2.69 -7.09
N GLN A 66 -7.88 -3.56 -6.21
CA GLN A 66 -7.32 -4.87 -5.99
C GLN A 66 -7.56 -5.77 -7.22
N LYS A 67 -6.48 -6.31 -7.82
CA LYS A 67 -6.53 -7.02 -9.12
C LYS A 67 -7.35 -8.29 -9.10
N ASP A 68 -7.32 -9.04 -7.99
CA ASP A 68 -8.06 -10.29 -7.84
C ASP A 68 -9.53 -10.06 -7.41
N GLY A 69 -9.94 -8.80 -7.25
CA GLY A 69 -11.28 -8.43 -6.79
C GLY A 69 -11.51 -8.63 -5.29
N ALA A 70 -10.51 -9.09 -4.53
CA ALA A 70 -10.61 -9.21 -3.08
C ALA A 70 -10.73 -7.83 -2.41
N THR A 71 -11.08 -7.84 -1.12
CA THR A 71 -11.16 -6.61 -0.33
C THR A 71 -9.79 -5.94 -0.25
N ALA A 72 -9.69 -4.71 -0.75
CA ALA A 72 -8.44 -3.96 -0.79
C ALA A 72 -8.03 -3.41 0.58
N ALA A 73 -9.01 -2.98 1.38
CA ALA A 73 -8.82 -2.50 2.74
C ALA A 73 -10.10 -2.68 3.57
N ARG A 74 -9.95 -2.81 4.88
CA ARG A 74 -11.03 -2.94 5.86
C ARG A 74 -11.02 -1.75 6.81
N GLY A 75 -12.16 -1.49 7.46
CA GLY A 75 -12.21 -0.53 8.55
C GLY A 75 -11.14 -0.88 9.60
N GLY A 76 -10.34 0.09 10.03
CA GLY A 76 -9.17 -0.12 10.91
C GLY A 76 -7.83 -0.19 10.19
N ASP A 77 -7.79 -0.27 8.85
CA ASP A 77 -6.54 -0.16 8.08
C ASP A 77 -6.09 1.29 7.84
N SER A 78 -6.98 2.26 8.03
CA SER A 78 -6.70 3.70 7.91
C SER A 78 -5.48 4.11 8.74
N GLY A 79 -4.61 4.94 8.18
CA GLY A 79 -3.32 5.31 8.78
C GLY A 79 -2.16 4.39 8.39
N GLY A 80 -2.45 3.23 7.81
CA GLY A 80 -1.44 2.31 7.28
C GLY A 80 -0.73 2.84 6.05
N PRO A 81 0.58 2.56 5.85
CA PRO A 81 1.31 3.03 4.67
C PRO A 81 0.93 2.25 3.40
N VAL A 82 1.03 2.94 2.27
CA VAL A 82 1.02 2.38 0.92
C VAL A 82 2.44 2.42 0.38
N ILE A 83 2.92 1.30 -0.14
CA ILE A 83 4.28 1.18 -0.66
C ILE A 83 4.30 0.54 -2.04
N THR A 84 5.27 0.94 -2.85
CA THR A 84 5.57 0.31 -4.13
C THR A 84 6.69 -0.71 -3.94
N ILE A 85 6.55 -1.87 -4.60
CA ILE A 85 7.60 -2.90 -4.66
C ILE A 85 8.13 -2.97 -6.09
N ASN A 86 9.07 -2.10 -6.43
CA ASN A 86 9.66 -2.05 -7.76
C ASN A 86 10.86 -2.99 -7.94
N HIS A 87 11.55 -3.37 -6.85
CA HIS A 87 12.74 -4.21 -6.86
C HIS A 87 12.77 -5.08 -5.59
N PRO A 88 13.39 -6.29 -5.58
CA PRO A 88 13.47 -7.14 -4.38
C PRO A 88 14.01 -6.42 -3.13
N ASP A 89 14.86 -5.43 -3.36
CA ASP A 89 15.53 -4.63 -2.33
C ASP A 89 15.04 -3.19 -2.24
N SER A 90 14.04 -2.81 -3.04
CA SER A 90 13.47 -1.45 -3.03
C SER A 90 12.02 -1.44 -2.60
N ARG A 91 11.74 -0.62 -1.59
CA ARG A 91 10.44 -0.35 -1.00
C ARG A 91 10.30 1.14 -0.81
N GLU A 92 9.53 1.74 -1.69
CA GLU A 92 9.33 3.18 -1.68
C GLU A 92 7.98 3.47 -1.04
N LEU A 93 8.02 4.28 0.01
CA LEU A 93 6.82 4.77 0.66
C LEU A 93 6.12 5.75 -0.26
N ASN A 94 4.81 5.57 -0.43
CA ASN A 94 4.02 6.44 -1.30
C ASN A 94 3.10 7.34 -0.50
N GLU A 95 2.08 6.75 0.11
CA GLU A 95 0.93 7.46 0.65
C GLU A 95 0.38 6.74 1.89
N ILE A 96 -0.66 7.28 2.54
CA ILE A 96 -1.31 6.65 3.71
C ILE A 96 -2.76 6.30 3.39
N ILE A 97 -3.17 5.09 3.76
CA ILE A 97 -4.56 4.62 3.63
C ILE A 97 -5.50 5.55 4.36
N ARG A 98 -6.49 6.05 3.64
CA ARG A 98 -7.63 6.77 4.21
C ARG A 98 -8.75 5.78 4.56
N GLY A 99 -9.00 4.80 3.69
CA GLY A 99 -9.97 3.74 3.94
C GLY A 99 -10.34 2.94 2.69
N GLY A 100 -11.14 1.89 2.89
CA GLY A 100 -11.80 1.15 1.81
C GLY A 100 -13.15 1.77 1.44
N TRP A 101 -13.70 1.36 0.29
CA TRP A 101 -15.02 1.81 -0.16
C TRP A 101 -16.08 0.74 0.14
N SER A 102 -17.13 1.08 0.90
CA SER A 102 -18.10 0.10 1.40
C SER A 102 -18.94 -0.59 0.32
N ASP A 103 -19.30 0.11 -0.76
CA ASP A 103 -20.04 -0.42 -1.91
C ASP A 103 -19.11 -0.99 -3.00
N ARG A 104 -17.79 -0.77 -2.88
CA ARG A 104 -16.76 -1.28 -3.79
C ARG A 104 -15.58 -1.83 -2.96
N PRO A 105 -15.71 -3.02 -2.35
CA PRO A 105 -14.74 -3.51 -1.37
C PRO A 105 -13.34 -3.74 -1.97
N SER A 106 -13.24 -3.93 -3.29
CA SER A 106 -11.97 -4.04 -4.01
C SER A 106 -11.27 -2.69 -4.25
N TRP A 107 -11.89 -1.58 -3.85
CA TRP A 107 -11.34 -0.24 -3.97
C TRP A 107 -10.82 0.24 -2.63
N VAL A 108 -9.70 0.95 -2.68
CA VAL A 108 -9.09 1.62 -1.54
C VAL A 108 -8.69 3.03 -1.95
N VAL A 109 -8.85 3.96 -1.01
CA VAL A 109 -8.43 5.35 -1.14
C VAL A 109 -7.31 5.63 -0.16
N TRP A 110 -6.35 6.42 -0.62
CA TRP A 110 -5.24 6.88 0.20
C TRP A 110 -4.90 8.34 -0.13
N VAL A 111 -4.15 8.97 0.76
CA VAL A 111 -3.84 10.39 0.71
C VAL A 111 -2.35 10.64 0.80
N ALA A 112 -1.91 11.65 0.07
CA ALA A 112 -0.55 12.15 0.15
C ALA A 112 -0.20 12.57 1.58
N PHE A 113 1.02 12.25 1.99
CA PHE A 113 1.58 12.67 3.26
C PHE A 113 3.07 12.96 3.07
N ALA A 114 3.59 13.91 3.85
CA ALA A 114 4.99 14.27 3.81
C ALA A 114 5.68 13.80 5.08
N ILE A 115 6.67 12.91 4.95
CA ILE A 115 7.64 12.67 6.02
C ILE A 115 8.84 13.57 5.75
N LYS A 116 9.10 14.51 6.66
CA LYS A 116 10.38 15.21 6.67
C LYS A 116 11.43 14.26 7.23
N LEU A 117 12.25 13.68 6.36
CA LEU A 117 13.45 12.97 6.79
C LEU A 117 14.43 14.04 7.29
N ASN A 118 14.80 13.97 8.57
CA ASN A 118 15.87 14.83 9.07
C ASN A 118 17.17 14.39 8.39
N PRO A 119 17.89 15.29 7.70
CA PRO A 119 19.22 14.97 7.21
C PRO A 119 20.11 14.64 8.41
N SER A 120 20.79 13.49 8.32
CA SER A 120 21.82 13.06 9.26
C SER A 120 23.03 13.99 9.24
#